data_AF-A0A6B1DWY2-F1
#
_entry.id   AF-A0A6B1DWY2-F1
#
_cell.length_a   1.000
_cell.length_b   1.000
_cell.length_c   1.000
_cell.angle_alpha   90.00
_cell.angle_beta   90.00
_cell.angle_gamma   90.00
#
_symmetry.space_group_name_H-M   'P 1'
#
loop_
_entity.id
_entity.type
_entity.pdbx_description
1 polymer ?
#
loop_
_entity_poly.entity_id
_entity_poly.type
_entity_poly.pdbx_seq_one_letter_code
_entity_poly.pdbx_strand_id
1 'polypeptide(L)'
;MPVSACRTWGWGSKDRRPKSNRGRRVNGQLNKLQRKGARKRDDATHQASRKLADTAHTVVVEDLNTKGMTKSAKGTVEAPGQQVKQKSGLNRSILASGWGGLERKLAYKAGELRKVDPAYTSQTCSRCGHVDKSNRPLQAVFACGACGFRANADHNAADNILVRAELPCVLVSARGTGAAARREAIP
;
A
#
# COMPACT_ATOMS: atom_id res chain seq x y z
N MET A 1 54.15 -38.96 -15.44
CA MET A 1 53.84 -37.55 -15.74
C MET A 1 52.48 -37.22 -15.14
N PRO A 2 52.39 -36.31 -14.17
CA PRO A 2 51.11 -35.93 -13.58
C PRO A 2 50.46 -34.85 -14.45
N VAL A 3 49.35 -35.17 -15.09
CA VAL A 3 48.49 -34.16 -15.71
C VAL A 3 47.71 -33.45 -14.61
N SER A 4 48.12 -32.20 -14.42
CA SER A 4 47.51 -31.13 -13.63
C SER A 4 45.97 -31.23 -13.54
N ALA A 5 45.48 -31.46 -12.31
CA ALA A 5 44.07 -31.29 -12.01
C ALA A 5 43.69 -29.81 -12.13
N CYS A 6 42.97 -29.48 -13.20
CA CYS A 6 42.35 -28.18 -13.41
C CYS A 6 41.43 -27.87 -12.22
N ARG A 7 41.74 -26.83 -11.45
CA ARG A 7 40.89 -26.32 -10.38
C ARG A 7 39.59 -25.83 -10.99
N THR A 8 38.54 -26.63 -10.89
CA THR A 8 37.17 -26.21 -11.15
C THR A 8 36.81 -25.11 -10.15
N TRP A 9 36.63 -23.89 -10.63
CA TRP A 9 36.09 -22.78 -9.84
C TRP A 9 34.60 -23.05 -9.57
N GLY A 10 34.33 -23.90 -8.57
CA GLY A 10 33.00 -24.09 -8.04
C GLY A 10 32.55 -22.82 -7.32
N TRP A 11 31.44 -22.24 -7.77
CA TRP A 11 30.78 -21.11 -7.11
C TRP A 11 30.27 -21.56 -5.74
N GLY A 12 31.14 -21.53 -4.75
CA GLY A 12 30.87 -21.95 -3.39
C GLY A 12 29.74 -21.15 -2.73
N SER A 13 29.03 -21.79 -1.81
CA SER A 13 28.05 -21.17 -0.92
C SER A 13 28.60 -19.87 -0.34
N LYS A 14 27.84 -18.76 -0.44
CA LYS A 14 28.18 -17.44 0.14
C LYS A 14 28.88 -17.62 1.48
N ASP A 15 30.15 -17.26 1.51
CA ASP A 15 31.05 -17.41 2.65
C ASP A 15 30.42 -16.77 3.90
N ARG A 16 29.89 -17.61 4.81
CA ARG A 16 29.20 -17.16 6.03
C ARG A 16 30.22 -16.83 7.13
N ARG A 17 31.26 -16.06 6.82
CA ARG A 17 32.21 -15.61 7.84
C ARG A 17 31.46 -14.89 8.96
N PRO A 18 31.74 -15.20 10.24
CA PRO A 18 31.17 -14.47 11.36
C PRO A 18 31.41 -12.97 11.19
N LYS A 19 30.36 -12.16 11.33
CA LYS A 19 30.50 -10.70 11.25
C LYS A 19 31.51 -10.22 12.30
N SER A 20 32.44 -9.35 11.90
CA SER A 20 33.35 -8.69 12.84
C SER A 20 32.59 -7.91 13.91
N ASN A 21 33.22 -7.62 15.06
CA ASN A 21 32.62 -6.79 16.12
C ASN A 21 32.09 -5.44 15.58
N ARG A 22 32.87 -4.81 14.70
CA ARG A 22 32.45 -3.58 13.98
C ARG A 22 31.20 -3.82 13.13
N GLY A 23 31.18 -4.90 12.34
CA GLY A 23 30.03 -5.27 11.50
C GLY A 23 28.77 -5.55 12.31
N ARG A 24 28.88 -6.17 13.49
CA ARG A 24 27.74 -6.35 14.42
C ARG A 24 27.19 -5.01 14.90
N ARG A 25 28.07 -4.10 15.35
CA ARG A 25 27.67 -2.76 15.84
C ARG A 25 26.94 -1.94 14.77
N VAL A 26 27.49 -1.83 13.56
CA VAL A 26 26.88 -1.07 12.45
C VAL A 26 25.53 -1.66 12.04
N ASN A 27 25.44 -2.99 11.92
CA ASN A 27 24.16 -3.65 11.61
C ASN A 27 23.13 -3.44 12.73
N GLY A 28 23.55 -3.45 14.00
CA GLY A 28 22.69 -3.13 15.13
C GLY A 28 22.09 -1.72 15.04
N GLN A 29 22.92 -0.72 14.70
CA GLN A 29 22.47 0.66 14.48
C GLN A 29 21.50 0.77 13.28
N LEU A 30 21.83 0.12 12.16
CA LEU A 30 20.96 0.08 10.98
C LEU A 30 19.60 -0.55 11.31
N ASN A 31 19.60 -1.69 12.00
CA ASN A 31 18.37 -2.37 12.43
C ASN A 31 17.54 -1.47 13.37
N LYS A 32 18.18 -0.70 14.27
CA LYS A 32 17.49 0.24 15.16
C LYS A 32 16.75 1.32 14.35
N LEU A 33 17.40 1.89 13.34
CA LEU A 33 16.79 2.88 12.45
C LEU A 33 15.65 2.29 11.61
N GLN A 34 15.85 1.10 11.05
CA GLN A 34 14.80 0.40 10.29
C GLN A 34 13.57 0.08 11.15
N ARG A 35 13.77 -0.39 12.40
CA ARG A 35 12.70 -0.61 13.37
C ARG A 35 11.98 0.68 13.76
N LYS A 36 12.70 1.80 13.87
CA LYS A 36 12.08 3.12 14.12
C LYS A 36 11.21 3.53 12.94
N GLY A 37 11.68 3.37 11.70
CA GLY A 37 10.90 3.64 10.49
C GLY A 37 9.65 2.74 10.39
N ALA A 38 9.77 1.45 10.72
CA ALA A 38 8.64 0.54 10.75
C ALA A 38 7.57 0.96 11.78
N ARG A 39 8.00 1.32 13.00
CA ARG A 39 7.09 1.83 14.05
C ARG A 39 6.36 3.10 13.64
N LYS A 40 7.05 4.05 13.01
CA LYS A 40 6.42 5.29 12.49
C LYS A 40 5.34 4.99 11.44
N ARG A 41 5.61 4.08 10.51
CA ARG A 41 4.61 3.69 9.49
C ARG A 41 3.41 2.99 10.13
N ASP A 42 3.68 2.09 11.08
CA ASP A 42 2.61 1.39 11.78
C ASP A 42 1.71 2.34 12.56
N ASP A 43 2.30 3.27 13.31
CA ASP A 43 1.60 4.35 14.03
C ASP A 43 0.76 5.22 13.07
N ALA A 44 1.33 5.67 11.96
CA ALA A 44 0.60 6.44 10.95
C ALA A 44 -0.63 5.67 10.41
N THR A 45 -0.48 4.38 10.12
CA THR A 45 -1.63 3.56 9.69
C THR A 45 -2.64 3.31 10.82
N HIS A 46 -2.21 3.26 12.08
CA HIS A 46 -3.11 3.19 13.23
C HIS A 46 -3.94 4.47 13.38
N GLN A 47 -3.31 5.63 13.27
CA GLN A 47 -3.98 6.93 13.34
C GLN A 47 -4.95 7.12 12.17
N ALA A 48 -4.52 6.83 10.94
CA ALA A 48 -5.37 6.94 9.75
C ALA A 48 -6.60 6.02 9.81
N SER A 49 -6.41 4.73 10.14
CA SER A 49 -7.52 3.79 10.28
C SER A 49 -8.46 4.15 11.42
N ARG A 50 -7.94 4.69 12.53
CA ARG A 50 -8.78 5.16 13.65
C ARG A 50 -9.65 6.33 13.21
N LYS A 51 -9.05 7.33 12.58
CA LYS A 51 -9.75 8.51 12.07
C LYS A 51 -10.89 8.10 11.12
N LEU A 52 -10.62 7.21 10.17
CA LEU A 52 -11.63 6.74 9.21
C LEU A 52 -12.78 5.99 9.89
N ALA A 53 -12.46 5.09 10.82
CA ALA A 53 -13.47 4.32 11.56
C ALA A 53 -14.32 5.18 12.51
N ASP A 54 -13.76 6.24 13.08
CA ASP A 54 -14.51 7.17 13.94
C ASP A 54 -15.50 8.03 13.11
N THR A 55 -15.14 8.37 11.86
CA THR A 55 -15.96 9.24 11.01
C THR A 55 -16.99 8.49 10.17
N ALA A 56 -16.70 7.24 9.78
CA ALA A 56 -17.53 6.47 8.87
C ALA A 56 -17.72 5.03 9.39
N HIS A 57 -18.97 4.53 9.31
CA HIS A 57 -19.24 3.13 9.58
C HIS A 57 -18.69 2.22 8.48
N THR A 58 -18.99 2.56 7.23
CA THR A 58 -18.56 1.82 6.04
C THR A 58 -17.41 2.57 5.38
N VAL A 59 -16.30 1.88 5.16
CA VAL A 59 -15.12 2.40 4.47
C VAL A 59 -14.94 1.60 3.18
N VAL A 60 -14.81 2.31 2.06
CA VAL A 60 -14.56 1.72 0.75
C VAL A 60 -13.11 1.96 0.35
N VAL A 61 -12.43 0.92 -0.12
CA VAL A 61 -11.07 1.02 -0.66
C VAL A 61 -10.98 0.32 -2.01
N GLU A 62 -9.97 0.67 -2.79
CA GLU A 62 -9.64 -0.09 -4.00
C GLU A 62 -9.08 -1.48 -3.64
N ASP A 63 -9.48 -2.51 -4.37
CA ASP A 63 -8.88 -3.85 -4.26
C ASP A 63 -7.55 -3.92 -5.01
N LEU A 64 -6.55 -3.20 -4.49
CA LEU A 64 -5.19 -3.30 -5.01
C LEU A 64 -4.60 -4.66 -4.64
N ASN A 65 -4.15 -5.43 -5.64
CA ASN A 65 -3.41 -6.69 -5.43
C ASN A 65 -1.98 -6.40 -4.91
N THR A 66 -1.88 -5.87 -3.69
CA THR A 66 -0.62 -5.43 -3.07
C THR A 66 0.38 -6.59 -2.93
N LYS A 67 -0.11 -7.80 -2.63
CA LYS A 67 0.70 -9.03 -2.56
C LYS A 67 1.35 -9.34 -3.92
N GLY A 68 0.58 -9.31 -5.00
CA GLY A 68 1.09 -9.51 -6.35
C GLY A 68 2.05 -8.39 -6.79
N MET A 69 1.69 -7.14 -6.52
CA MET A 69 2.48 -5.97 -6.87
C MET A 69 3.86 -5.95 -6.19
N THR A 70 3.95 -6.47 -4.96
CA THR A 70 5.20 -6.48 -4.18
C THR A 70 6.00 -7.79 -4.32
N LYS A 71 5.55 -8.72 -5.16
CA LYS A 71 6.28 -9.95 -5.49
C LYS A 71 7.65 -9.59 -6.08
N SER A 72 8.66 -10.33 -5.65
CA SER A 72 10.03 -10.19 -6.16
C SER A 72 10.07 -10.58 -7.63
N ALA A 73 10.73 -9.77 -8.46
CA ALA A 73 11.09 -10.17 -9.83
C ALA A 73 12.37 -11.01 -9.88
N LYS A 74 12.98 -11.33 -8.72
CA LYS A 74 14.18 -12.17 -8.68
C LYS A 74 13.84 -13.59 -9.17
N GLY A 75 14.43 -13.97 -10.29
CA GLY A 75 14.35 -15.32 -10.84
C GLY A 75 15.31 -16.30 -10.16
N THR A 76 15.46 -17.47 -10.77
CA THR A 76 16.39 -18.52 -10.34
C THR A 76 17.77 -18.32 -10.96
N VAL A 77 18.71 -19.23 -10.69
CA VAL A 77 20.04 -19.22 -11.34
C VAL A 77 19.90 -19.58 -12.83
N GLU A 78 19.02 -20.51 -13.15
CA GLU A 78 18.76 -21.01 -14.51
C GLU A 78 17.92 -20.03 -15.35
N ALA A 79 16.98 -19.32 -14.70
CA ALA A 79 16.13 -18.32 -15.33
C ALA A 79 16.20 -17.01 -14.54
N PRO A 80 17.22 -16.17 -14.79
CA PRO A 80 17.40 -14.92 -14.07
C PRO A 80 16.26 -13.94 -14.36
N GLY A 81 15.84 -13.24 -13.32
CA GLY A 81 14.80 -12.23 -13.43
C GLY A 81 15.26 -10.98 -14.15
N GLN A 82 14.35 -10.31 -14.85
CA GLN A 82 14.62 -9.03 -15.51
C GLN A 82 14.24 -7.85 -14.62
N GLN A 83 14.94 -6.72 -14.80
CA GLN A 83 14.67 -5.44 -14.11
C GLN A 83 14.54 -5.57 -12.57
N VAL A 84 15.26 -6.51 -11.96
CA VAL A 84 15.13 -6.86 -10.53
C VAL A 84 15.41 -5.64 -9.64
N LYS A 85 16.39 -4.80 -10.00
CA LYS A 85 16.74 -3.60 -9.23
C LYS A 85 15.60 -2.58 -9.27
N GLN A 86 15.06 -2.27 -10.45
CA GLN A 86 13.93 -1.37 -10.65
C GLN A 86 12.70 -1.87 -9.88
N LYS A 87 12.34 -3.15 -10.06
CA LYS A 87 11.23 -3.77 -9.34
C LYS A 87 11.43 -3.73 -7.83
N SER A 88 12.63 -4.02 -7.33
CA SER A 88 12.93 -3.94 -5.89
C SER A 88 12.73 -2.52 -5.35
N GLY A 89 13.02 -1.49 -6.15
CA GLY A 89 12.78 -0.09 -5.81
C GLY A 89 11.29 0.21 -5.69
N LEU A 90 10.51 -0.18 -6.69
CA LEU A 90 9.06 -0.05 -6.69
C LEU A 90 8.40 -0.82 -5.53
N ASN A 91 8.86 -2.04 -5.25
CA ASN A 91 8.35 -2.82 -4.13
C ASN A 91 8.61 -2.12 -2.79
N ARG A 92 9.77 -1.46 -2.63
CA ARG A 92 10.06 -0.66 -1.42
C ARG A 92 9.14 0.54 -1.28
N SER A 93 8.83 1.26 -2.38
CA SER A 93 7.91 2.41 -2.30
C SER A 93 6.49 1.98 -1.96
N ILE A 94 5.98 0.92 -2.61
CA ILE A 94 4.64 0.36 -2.31
C ILE A 94 4.53 -0.08 -0.85
N LEU A 95 5.52 -0.82 -0.33
CA LEU A 95 5.53 -1.27 1.06
C LEU A 95 5.68 -0.11 2.05
N ALA A 96 6.39 0.95 1.65
CA ALA A 96 6.54 2.15 2.48
C ALA A 96 5.23 2.95 2.59
N SER A 97 4.36 2.92 1.57
CA SER A 97 3.04 3.56 1.58
C SER A 97 2.05 2.95 2.58
N GLY A 98 2.29 1.71 3.02
CA GLY A 98 1.55 1.11 4.14
C GLY A 98 0.12 0.63 3.81
N TRP A 99 -0.24 0.48 2.53
CA TRP A 99 -1.59 0.11 2.09
C TRP A 99 -2.15 -1.15 2.76
N GLY A 100 -1.43 -2.27 2.72
CA GLY A 100 -1.88 -3.51 3.36
C GLY A 100 -1.91 -3.42 4.90
N GLY A 101 -1.13 -2.52 5.50
CA GLY A 101 -1.18 -2.25 6.93
C GLY A 101 -2.42 -1.45 7.33
N LEU A 102 -2.85 -0.51 6.48
CA LEU A 102 -4.07 0.26 6.63
C LEU A 102 -5.31 -0.61 6.43
N GLU A 103 -5.36 -1.37 5.35
CA GLU A 103 -6.45 -2.30 5.01
C GLU A 103 -6.70 -3.30 6.16
N ARG A 104 -5.64 -3.97 6.65
CA ARG A 104 -5.74 -4.88 7.79
C ARG A 104 -6.33 -4.22 9.02
N LYS A 105 -5.98 -2.95 9.28
CA LYS A 105 -6.49 -2.21 10.43
C LYS A 105 -7.95 -1.79 10.26
N LEU A 106 -8.33 -1.37 9.06
CA LEU A 106 -9.72 -1.06 8.74
C LEU A 106 -10.60 -2.30 8.88
N ALA A 107 -10.12 -3.48 8.49
CA ALA A 107 -10.88 -4.73 8.59
C ALA A 107 -11.36 -5.07 10.02
N TYR A 108 -10.68 -4.59 11.07
CA TYR A 108 -11.10 -4.80 12.46
C TYR A 108 -11.56 -3.53 13.19
N LYS A 109 -11.39 -2.34 12.60
CA LYS A 109 -11.78 -1.06 13.20
C LYS A 109 -13.02 -0.43 12.59
N ALA A 110 -13.19 -0.54 11.28
CA ALA A 110 -14.39 -0.07 10.59
C ALA A 110 -15.55 -1.01 10.88
N GLY A 111 -16.78 -0.50 10.83
CA GLY A 111 -17.97 -1.35 10.93
C GLY A 111 -18.10 -2.26 9.70
N GLU A 112 -17.80 -1.72 8.52
CA GLU A 112 -17.79 -2.45 7.27
C GLU A 112 -16.64 -1.97 6.38
N LEU A 113 -15.89 -2.90 5.78
CA LEU A 113 -14.85 -2.61 4.79
C LEU A 113 -15.25 -3.22 3.45
N ARG A 114 -15.51 -2.37 2.45
CA ARG A 114 -15.79 -2.79 1.07
C ARG A 114 -14.59 -2.56 0.18
N LYS A 115 -14.44 -3.43 -0.80
CA LYS A 115 -13.42 -3.30 -1.83
C LYS A 115 -14.05 -3.22 -3.21
N VAL A 116 -13.50 -2.35 -4.06
CA VAL A 116 -13.97 -2.15 -5.44
C VAL A 116 -12.82 -2.32 -6.43
N ASP A 117 -13.16 -2.63 -7.68
CA ASP A 117 -12.17 -2.72 -8.76
C ASP A 117 -11.45 -1.36 -8.95
N PRO A 118 -10.10 -1.32 -8.84
CA PRO A 118 -9.31 -0.11 -9.08
C PRO A 118 -9.26 0.33 -10.56
N ALA A 119 -9.71 -0.48 -11.51
CA ALA A 119 -9.51 -0.19 -12.93
C ALA A 119 -10.10 1.17 -13.33
N TYR A 120 -9.26 2.07 -13.83
CA TYR A 120 -9.65 3.40 -14.36
C TYR A 120 -10.28 4.39 -13.36
N THR A 121 -10.32 4.12 -12.05
CA THR A 121 -10.88 5.04 -11.02
C THR A 121 -10.29 6.45 -11.07
N SER A 122 -9.01 6.57 -11.43
CA SER A 122 -8.28 7.84 -11.52
C SER A 122 -8.35 8.52 -12.88
N GLN A 123 -8.95 7.87 -13.89
CA GLN A 123 -9.07 8.36 -15.27
C GLN A 123 -10.53 8.68 -15.64
N THR A 124 -11.49 8.01 -14.99
CA THR A 124 -12.92 8.26 -15.12
C THR A 124 -13.29 9.60 -14.50
N CYS A 125 -14.09 10.40 -15.20
CA CYS A 125 -14.72 11.59 -14.63
C CYS A 125 -15.92 11.20 -13.77
N SER A 126 -15.94 11.59 -12.49
CA SER A 126 -17.06 11.30 -11.58
C SER A 126 -18.37 11.97 -11.97
N ARG A 127 -18.31 13.03 -12.80
CA ARG A 127 -19.48 13.79 -13.24
C ARG A 127 -20.15 13.24 -14.50
N CYS A 128 -19.35 12.77 -15.48
CA CYS A 128 -19.87 12.39 -16.80
C CYS A 128 -19.49 10.98 -17.25
N GLY A 129 -18.68 10.26 -16.48
CA GLY A 129 -18.25 8.89 -16.80
C GLY A 129 -17.19 8.77 -17.89
N HIS A 130 -16.79 9.87 -18.55
CA HIS A 130 -15.76 9.84 -19.59
C HIS A 130 -14.41 9.36 -19.02
N VAL A 131 -13.81 8.37 -19.67
CA VAL A 131 -12.53 7.76 -19.29
C VAL A 131 -11.47 8.15 -20.30
N ASP A 132 -10.46 8.88 -19.85
CA ASP A 132 -9.29 9.21 -20.66
C ASP A 132 -8.05 9.35 -19.77
N LYS A 133 -6.90 8.94 -20.30
CA LYS A 133 -5.60 9.10 -19.63
C LYS A 133 -5.21 10.58 -19.52
N SER A 134 -5.60 11.42 -20.49
CA SER A 134 -5.35 12.86 -20.48
C SER A 134 -6.15 13.59 -19.40
N ASN A 135 -7.16 12.95 -18.80
CA ASN A 135 -7.96 13.57 -17.74
C ASN A 135 -7.15 13.85 -16.47
N ARG A 136 -6.01 13.17 -16.27
CA ARG A 136 -5.09 13.40 -15.14
C ARG A 136 -3.73 13.88 -15.65
N PRO A 137 -3.60 15.17 -16.05
CA PRO A 137 -2.36 15.69 -16.59
C PRO A 137 -1.24 15.78 -15.53
N LEU A 138 -1.61 15.98 -14.25
CA LEU A 138 -0.69 16.07 -13.12
C LEU A 138 -1.19 15.24 -11.95
N GLN A 139 -0.30 14.90 -11.02
CA GLN A 139 -0.62 14.03 -9.90
C GLN A 139 -1.84 14.51 -9.08
N ALA A 140 -1.93 15.82 -8.80
CA ALA A 140 -2.99 16.40 -8.00
C ALA A 140 -4.16 16.98 -8.82
N VAL A 141 -4.04 17.05 -10.14
CA VAL A 141 -5.01 17.77 -11.00
C VAL A 141 -5.79 16.78 -11.85
N PHE A 142 -7.10 16.90 -11.80
CA PHE A 142 -8.01 16.24 -12.73
C PHE A 142 -8.73 17.30 -13.57
N ALA A 143 -8.77 17.09 -14.89
CA ALA A 143 -9.43 17.96 -15.84
C ALA A 143 -10.05 17.10 -16.95
N CYS A 144 -11.37 16.96 -16.95
CA CYS A 144 -12.08 16.16 -17.95
C CYS A 144 -12.08 16.86 -19.31
N GLY A 145 -11.61 16.16 -20.34
CA GLY A 145 -11.64 16.66 -21.73
C GLY A 145 -13.04 16.74 -22.35
N ALA A 146 -14.01 15.96 -21.84
CA ALA A 146 -15.36 15.89 -22.40
C ALA A 146 -16.33 16.94 -21.82
N CYS A 147 -16.39 17.07 -20.49
CA CYS A 147 -17.36 17.96 -19.83
C CYS A 147 -16.74 19.19 -19.17
N GLY A 148 -15.41 19.35 -19.22
CA GLY A 148 -14.69 20.47 -18.62
C GLY A 148 -14.59 20.44 -17.08
N PHE A 149 -15.06 19.38 -16.42
CA PHE A 149 -14.98 19.25 -14.96
C PHE A 149 -13.53 19.25 -14.47
N ARG A 150 -13.26 20.02 -13.41
CA ARG A 150 -11.94 20.13 -12.79
C ARG A 150 -12.04 19.92 -11.29
N ALA A 151 -11.14 19.10 -10.76
CA ALA A 151 -11.08 18.80 -9.34
C ALA A 151 -9.67 18.35 -8.93
N ASN A 152 -9.47 18.13 -7.63
CA ASN A 152 -8.35 17.34 -7.17
C ASN A 152 -8.52 15.89 -7.65
N ALA A 153 -7.45 15.29 -8.18
CA ALA A 153 -7.49 13.92 -8.70
C ALA A 153 -7.89 12.88 -7.65
N ASP A 154 -7.46 13.06 -6.40
CA ASP A 154 -7.78 12.14 -5.31
C ASP A 154 -9.26 12.26 -4.90
N HIS A 155 -9.85 13.46 -4.99
CA HIS A 155 -11.28 13.66 -4.72
C HIS A 155 -12.15 13.01 -5.80
N ASN A 156 -11.84 13.24 -7.09
CA ASN A 156 -12.56 12.60 -8.20
C ASN A 156 -12.45 11.07 -8.12
N ALA A 157 -11.26 10.54 -7.77
CA ALA A 157 -11.08 9.10 -7.57
C ALA A 157 -11.92 8.58 -6.39
N ALA A 158 -11.99 9.30 -5.27
CA ALA A 158 -12.82 8.94 -4.12
C ALA A 158 -14.31 8.87 -4.49
N ASP A 159 -14.81 9.83 -5.27
CA ASP A 159 -16.20 9.82 -5.76
C ASP A 159 -16.46 8.60 -6.65
N ASN A 160 -15.56 8.29 -7.58
CA ASN A 160 -15.68 7.10 -8.44
C ASN A 160 -15.68 5.79 -7.63
N ILE A 161 -14.85 5.70 -6.60
CA ILE A 161 -14.78 4.55 -5.69
C ILE A 161 -16.11 4.40 -4.94
N LEU A 162 -16.69 5.51 -4.46
CA LEU A 162 -17.97 5.51 -3.76
C LEU A 162 -19.11 5.05 -4.67
N VAL A 163 -19.18 5.59 -5.90
CA VAL A 163 -20.18 5.19 -6.90
C VAL A 163 -20.09 3.68 -7.20
N ARG A 164 -18.87 3.15 -7.34
CA ARG A 164 -18.65 1.71 -7.57
C ARG A 164 -18.98 0.80 -6.41
N ALA A 165 -19.03 1.34 -5.19
CA ALA A 165 -19.42 0.56 -4.02
C ALA A 165 -20.92 0.28 -3.98
N GLU A 166 -21.69 0.88 -4.91
CA GLU A 166 -23.15 0.79 -5.01
C GLU A 166 -23.83 1.10 -3.67
N LEU A 167 -23.20 1.98 -2.88
CA LEU A 167 -23.71 2.38 -1.59
C LEU A 167 -24.82 3.42 -1.79
N PRO A 168 -26.02 3.24 -1.20
CA PRO A 168 -27.01 4.30 -1.17
C PRO A 168 -26.37 5.51 -0.47
N CYS A 169 -26.41 6.67 -1.12
CA CYS A 169 -25.89 7.90 -0.53
C CYS A 169 -26.75 8.26 0.69
N VAL A 170 -26.35 7.77 1.86
CA VAL A 170 -26.89 8.23 3.14
C VAL A 170 -25.84 9.16 3.73
N LEU A 171 -26.05 10.46 3.57
CA LEU A 171 -25.34 11.49 4.34
C LEU A 171 -25.70 11.29 5.82
N VAL A 172 -24.92 10.49 6.53
CA VAL A 172 -25.01 10.44 8.00
C VAL A 172 -24.22 11.64 8.52
N SER A 173 -24.93 12.62 9.09
CA SER A 173 -24.29 13.71 9.82
C SER A 173 -23.33 13.12 10.85
N ALA A 174 -22.08 13.59 10.86
CA ALA A 174 -21.03 13.08 11.75
C ALA A 174 -21.57 12.83 13.15
N ARG A 175 -21.48 11.58 13.64
CA ARG A 175 -21.81 11.27 15.03
C ARG A 175 -20.89 12.12 15.89
N GLY A 176 -21.51 13.05 16.63
CA GLY A 176 -20.83 13.87 17.61
C GLY A 176 -19.99 13.00 18.52
N THR A 177 -18.84 13.52 18.92
CA THR A 177 -17.89 12.90 19.84
C THR A 177 -18.58 12.53 21.15
N GLY A 178 -19.10 11.30 21.24
CA GLY A 178 -19.69 10.72 22.43
C GLY A 178 -18.67 9.87 23.15
N ALA A 179 -17.85 10.51 24.00
CA ALA A 179 -17.30 9.81 25.14
C ALA A 179 -18.48 9.32 26.01
N ALA A 180 -18.35 8.11 26.56
CA ALA A 180 -19.27 7.45 27.51
C ALA A 180 -20.52 6.75 26.92
N ALA A 181 -20.44 5.43 26.81
CA ALA A 181 -21.54 4.54 27.17
C ALA A 181 -20.92 3.30 27.83
N ARG A 182 -20.97 3.28 29.17
CA ARG A 182 -20.66 2.11 29.98
C ARG A 182 -21.78 1.09 29.76
N ARG A 183 -21.39 -0.17 29.71
CA ARG A 183 -22.28 -1.33 29.65
C ARG A 183 -23.12 -1.38 30.92
N GLU A 184 -24.44 -1.31 30.80
CA GLU A 184 -25.34 -1.88 31.80
C GLU A 184 -25.89 -3.18 31.25
N ALA A 185 -25.66 -4.23 32.05
CA ALA A 185 -26.16 -5.57 31.83
C ALA A 185 -27.64 -5.62 32.18
N ILE A 186 -28.41 -6.29 31.33
CA ILE A 186 -29.81 -6.66 31.55
C ILE A 186 -29.79 -8.03 32.27
N PRO A 187 -30.60 -8.26 33.32
CA PRO A 187 -31.21 -9.57 33.54
C PRO A 187 -32.42 -9.77 32.62
#